data_AF-F6B9L8-F1
#
_entry.id   AF-F6B9L8-F1
#
_cell.length_a   1.000
_cell.length_b   1.000
_cell.length_c   1.000
_cell.angle_alpha   90.00
_cell.angle_beta   90.00
_cell.angle_gamma   90.00
#
_symmetry.space_group_name_H-M   'P 1'
#
loop_
_entity.id
_entity.type
_entity.pdbx_description
1 polymer ?
#
loop_
_entity_poly.entity_id
_entity_poly.type
_entity_poly.pdbx_seq_one_letter_code
_entity_poly.pdbx_strand_id
1 'polypeptide(L)'
;MSKELVSRDFHPTELMKITASTGLVPKELAPYVKPALEEFRNEMAAELGMPDYAWIDKGDLPSRQNGKVGGGMTKKMVTFAEAVLAWNYKNRRLLSDS
;
A
#
# COMPACT_ATOMS: atom_id res chain seq x y z
N MET A 1 -22.61 -1.69 28.43
CA MET A 1 -21.18 -1.38 28.49
C MET A 1 -20.61 -1.37 27.09
N SER A 2 -20.76 -0.23 26.41
CA SER A 2 -20.19 -0.02 25.08
C SER A 2 -18.68 0.08 25.24
N LYS A 3 -17.94 -0.94 24.77
CA LYS A 3 -16.50 -0.80 24.60
C LYS A 3 -16.31 0.29 23.55
N GLU A 4 -15.94 1.49 23.98
CA GLU A 4 -15.18 2.40 23.13
C GLU A 4 -13.96 1.61 22.66
N LEU A 5 -14.02 1.08 21.43
CA LEU A 5 -12.82 0.81 20.67
C LEU A 5 -12.21 2.18 20.43
N VAL A 6 -11.34 2.61 21.35
CA VAL A 6 -10.37 3.65 21.07
C VAL A 6 -9.67 3.21 19.78
N SER A 7 -9.92 3.90 18.66
CA SER A 7 -9.11 3.69 17.48
C SER A 7 -7.70 4.04 17.92
N ARG A 8 -6.84 3.03 17.99
CA ARG A 8 -5.43 3.31 18.20
C ARG A 8 -4.98 4.05 16.96
N ASP A 9 -4.82 5.35 17.08
CA ASP A 9 -4.31 6.18 16.00
C ASP A 9 -2.86 5.80 15.79
N PHE A 10 -2.62 4.95 14.80
CA PHE A 10 -1.26 4.58 14.47
C PHE A 10 -0.61 5.74 13.71
N HIS A 11 0.40 6.35 14.30
CA HIS A 11 1.20 7.32 13.57
C HIS A 11 1.95 6.58 12.42
N PRO A 12 2.10 7.16 11.22
CA PRO A 12 2.74 6.47 10.09
C PRO A 12 4.12 5.88 10.42
N THR A 13 4.91 6.56 11.25
CA THR A 13 6.23 6.08 11.70
C THR A 13 6.16 4.85 12.60
N GLU A 14 5.10 4.70 13.38
CA GLU A 14 4.87 3.51 14.19
C GLU A 14 4.43 2.34 13.32
N LEU A 15 3.51 2.58 12.36
CA LEU A 15 3.12 1.58 11.38
C LEU A 15 4.33 1.04 10.63
N MET A 16 5.19 1.93 10.13
CA MET A 16 6.41 1.55 9.41
C MET A 16 7.32 0.66 10.27
N LYS A 17 7.53 0.98 11.55
CA LYS A 17 8.36 0.16 12.45
C LYS A 17 7.74 -1.21 12.66
N ILE A 18 6.44 -1.27 12.96
CA ILE A 18 5.70 -2.51 13.22
C ILE A 18 5.71 -3.42 11.98
N THR A 19 5.36 -2.89 10.81
CA THR A 19 5.29 -3.68 9.59
C THR A 19 6.67 -4.13 9.13
N ALA A 20 7.71 -3.29 9.26
CA ALA A 20 9.08 -3.68 8.94
C ALA A 20 9.63 -4.76 9.87
N SER A 21 9.26 -4.76 11.16
CA SER A 21 9.75 -5.76 12.12
C SER A 21 8.96 -7.07 12.10
N THR A 22 7.65 -7.01 11.84
CA THR A 22 6.76 -8.18 11.91
C THR A 22 6.43 -8.78 10.56
N GLY A 23 6.56 -8.01 9.47
CA GLY A 23 6.06 -8.40 8.16
C GLY A 23 4.53 -8.48 8.06
N LEU A 24 3.79 -8.01 9.07
CA LEU A 24 2.34 -8.13 9.17
C LEU A 24 1.66 -6.77 9.25
N VAL A 25 0.49 -6.67 8.61
CA VAL A 25 -0.41 -5.52 8.77
C VAL A 25 -1.12 -5.62 10.12
N PRO A 26 -1.21 -4.54 10.92
CA PRO A 26 -1.99 -4.52 12.15
C PRO A 26 -3.42 -5.01 11.93
N LYS A 27 -3.97 -5.78 12.87
CA LYS A 27 -5.30 -6.40 12.74
C LYS A 27 -6.39 -5.35 12.56
N GLU A 28 -6.23 -4.20 13.20
CA GLU A 28 -7.10 -3.03 13.11
C GLU A 28 -7.15 -2.46 11.69
N LEU A 29 -6.06 -2.59 10.92
CA LEU A 29 -5.96 -2.12 9.54
C LEU A 29 -6.36 -3.17 8.50
N ALA A 30 -6.39 -4.46 8.87
CA ALA A 30 -6.69 -5.55 7.95
C ALA A 30 -8.00 -5.37 7.12
N PRO A 31 -9.12 -4.88 7.70
CA PRO A 31 -10.34 -4.65 6.93
C PRO A 31 -10.20 -3.61 5.80
N TYR A 32 -9.25 -2.68 5.93
CA TYR A 32 -9.02 -1.58 4.98
C TYR A 32 -8.05 -1.96 3.86
N VAL A 33 -7.29 -3.06 4.00
CA VAL A 33 -6.28 -3.47 3.01
C VAL A 33 -6.91 -3.76 1.65
N LYS A 34 -7.98 -4.56 1.62
CA LYS A 34 -8.62 -4.93 0.36
C LYS A 34 -9.23 -3.71 -0.35
N PRO A 35 -10.08 -2.88 0.28
CA PRO A 35 -10.60 -1.66 -0.35
C PRO A 35 -9.49 -0.73 -0.88
N ALA A 36 -8.44 -0.50 -0.09
CA ALA A 36 -7.33 0.35 -0.51
C ALA A 36 -6.58 -0.21 -1.73
N LEU A 37 -6.37 -1.53 -1.78
CA LEU A 37 -5.76 -2.18 -2.94
C LEU A 37 -6.66 -2.15 -4.17
N GLU A 38 -7.99 -2.18 -4.00
CA GLU A 38 -8.94 -2.06 -5.10
C GLU A 38 -8.96 -0.66 -5.69
N GLU A 39 -8.95 0.37 -4.84
CA GLU A 39 -8.80 1.78 -5.24
C GLU A 39 -7.49 1.98 -6.00
N PHE A 40 -6.38 1.59 -5.40
CA PHE A 40 -5.06 1.70 -6.01
C PHE A 40 -4.98 0.96 -7.36
N ARG A 41 -5.56 -0.24 -7.47
CA ARG A 41 -5.64 -0.98 -8.74
C ARG A 41 -6.40 -0.19 -9.81
N ASN A 42 -7.53 0.43 -9.45
CA ASN A 42 -8.36 1.17 -10.38
C ASN A 42 -7.66 2.46 -10.83
N GLU A 43 -6.97 3.17 -9.92
CA GLU A 43 -6.12 4.31 -10.25
C GLU A 43 -5.01 3.91 -11.23
N MET A 44 -4.31 2.80 -10.95
CA MET A 44 -3.28 2.27 -11.83
C MET A 44 -3.81 1.92 -13.22
N ALA A 45 -5.03 1.40 -13.30
CA ALA A 45 -5.67 1.10 -14.58
C ALA A 45 -6.06 2.39 -15.33
N ALA A 46 -6.58 3.40 -14.62
CA ALA A 46 -6.91 4.70 -15.19
C ALA A 46 -5.67 5.39 -15.78
N GLU A 47 -4.53 5.36 -15.08
CA GLU A 47 -3.24 5.85 -15.61
C GLU A 47 -2.78 5.14 -16.89
N LEU A 48 -3.18 3.88 -17.06
CA LEU A 48 -2.89 3.07 -18.25
C LEU A 48 -3.96 3.19 -19.35
N GLY A 49 -4.91 4.11 -19.20
CA GLY A 49 -5.96 4.39 -20.18
C GLY A 49 -7.21 3.52 -20.06
N MET A 50 -7.44 2.90 -18.90
CA MET A 50 -8.62 2.08 -18.60
C MET A 50 -9.40 2.66 -17.41
N PRO A 51 -10.13 3.79 -17.59
CA PRO A 51 -10.82 4.45 -16.48
C PRO A 51 -11.96 3.61 -15.87
N ASP A 52 -12.61 2.76 -16.67
CA ASP A 52 -13.75 1.94 -16.22
C ASP A 52 -13.33 0.54 -15.73
N TYR A 53 -12.06 0.35 -15.41
CA TYR A 53 -11.51 -0.96 -15.01
C TYR A 53 -12.23 -1.58 -13.80
N ALA A 54 -12.84 -0.77 -12.94
CA ALA A 54 -13.67 -1.27 -11.83
C ALA A 54 -14.87 -2.10 -12.32
N TRP A 55 -15.51 -1.67 -13.41
CA TRP A 55 -16.80 -2.17 -13.90
C TRP A 55 -16.68 -3.18 -15.04
N ILE A 56 -15.55 -3.18 -15.74
CA ILE A 56 -15.28 -4.13 -16.82
C ILE A 56 -14.97 -5.52 -16.24
N ASP A 57 -15.48 -6.57 -16.88
CA ASP A 57 -15.04 -7.94 -16.61
C ASP A 57 -13.58 -8.08 -17.09
N LYS A 58 -12.70 -8.48 -16.19
CA LYS A 58 -11.27 -8.60 -16.47
C LYS A 58 -11.00 -9.76 -17.42
N GLY A 59 -11.94 -10.70 -17.59
CA GLY A 59 -11.89 -11.73 -18.61
C GLY A 59 -12.03 -11.18 -20.04
N ASP A 60 -12.71 -10.05 -20.22
CA ASP A 60 -12.88 -9.40 -21.53
C ASP A 60 -11.65 -8.55 -21.92
N LEU A 61 -10.80 -8.22 -20.95
CA LEU A 61 -9.56 -7.48 -21.19
C LEU A 61 -8.42 -8.41 -21.62
N PRO A 62 -7.60 -8.02 -22.60
CA PRO A 62 -6.38 -8.75 -22.93
C PRO A 62 -5.51 -8.99 -21.70
N SER A 63 -5.00 -10.21 -21.52
CA SER A 63 -4.15 -10.58 -20.37
C SER A 63 -2.94 -9.64 -20.21
N ARG A 64 -2.43 -9.09 -21.31
CA ARG A 64 -1.36 -8.09 -21.30
C ARG A 64 -1.78 -6.78 -20.61
N GLN A 65 -3.01 -6.32 -20.77
CA GLN A 65 -3.50 -5.10 -20.12
C GLN A 65 -3.67 -5.33 -18.61
N ASN A 66 -4.32 -6.43 -18.22
CA ASN A 66 -4.41 -6.85 -16.81
C ASN A 66 -3.01 -6.98 -16.18
N GLY A 67 -2.06 -7.61 -16.90
CA GLY A 67 -0.68 -7.75 -16.45
C GLY A 67 0.06 -6.42 -16.28
N LYS A 68 -0.19 -5.42 -17.13
CA LYS A 68 0.38 -4.07 -16.98
C LYS A 68 -0.13 -3.39 -15.70
N VAL A 69 -1.42 -3.54 -15.37
CA VAL A 69 -1.99 -2.98 -14.13
C VAL A 69 -1.31 -3.61 -12.92
N GLY A 70 -1.32 -4.94 -12.83
CA GLY A 70 -0.68 -5.65 -11.70
C GLY A 70 0.82 -5.37 -11.59
N GLY A 71 1.54 -5.37 -12.71
CA GLY A 71 2.97 -5.03 -12.74
C GLY A 71 3.24 -3.59 -12.31
N GLY A 72 2.41 -2.64 -12.73
CA GLY A 72 2.49 -1.24 -12.33
C GLY A 72 2.23 -1.04 -10.84
N MET A 73 1.21 -1.71 -10.29
CA MET A 73 0.95 -1.74 -8.85
C MET A 73 2.17 -2.22 -8.07
N THR A 74 2.69 -3.41 -8.42
CA THR A 74 3.87 -3.98 -7.75
C THR A 74 5.07 -3.04 -7.82
N LYS A 75 5.34 -2.45 -9.00
CA LYS A 75 6.43 -1.49 -9.17
C LYS A 75 6.30 -0.31 -8.21
N LYS A 76 5.14 0.34 -8.16
CA LYS A 76 4.92 1.51 -7.28
C LYS A 76 4.96 1.14 -5.79
N MET A 77 4.40 0.00 -5.39
CA MET A 77 4.48 -0.47 -4.00
C MET A 77 5.92 -0.75 -3.56
N VAL A 78 6.72 -1.38 -4.43
CA VAL A 78 8.14 -1.60 -4.18
C VAL A 78 8.88 -0.27 -4.07
N THR A 79 8.68 0.65 -5.02
CA THR A 79 9.30 1.99 -4.95
C THR A 79 8.93 2.75 -3.69
N PHE A 80 7.67 2.66 -3.23
CA PHE A 80 7.25 3.24 -1.96
C PHE A 80 8.00 2.63 -0.78
N ALA A 81 8.10 1.31 -0.72
CA ALA A 81 8.84 0.61 0.34
C ALA A 81 10.34 0.97 0.32
N GLU A 82 10.96 1.03 -0.85
CA GLU A 82 12.35 1.46 -1.03
C GLU A 82 12.58 2.88 -0.50
N ALA A 83 11.69 3.83 -0.84
CA ALA A 83 11.78 5.21 -0.38
C ALA A 83 11.67 5.32 1.14
N VAL A 84 10.73 4.57 1.74
CA VAL A 84 10.56 4.49 3.21
C VAL A 84 11.79 3.88 3.89
N LEU A 85 12.34 2.80 3.35
CA LEU A 85 13.53 2.15 3.89
C LEU A 85 14.75 3.08 3.83
N ALA A 86 14.95 3.75 2.70
CA ALA A 86 16.03 4.73 2.51
C ALA A 86 15.91 5.91 3.49
N TRP A 87 14.69 6.44 3.67
CA TRP A 87 14.42 7.51 4.63
C TRP A 87 14.74 7.08 6.08
N ASN A 88 14.29 5.89 6.48
CA ASN A 88 14.58 5.35 7.80
C ASN A 88 16.08 5.12 8.02
N TYR A 89 16.79 4.59 7.02
CA TYR A 89 18.24 4.41 7.07
C TYR A 89 18.96 5.75 7.26
N LYS A 90 18.63 6.75 6.42
CA LYS A 90 19.20 8.10 6.50
C LYS A 90 19.03 8.70 7.89
N ASN A 91 17.82 8.67 8.45
CA ASN A 91 17.55 9.30 9.74
C ASN A 91 18.28 8.63 10.91
N ARG A 92 18.37 7.30 10.92
CA ARG A 92 19.17 6.60 11.94
C ARG A 92 20.65 6.97 11.86
N ARG A 93 21.19 7.13 10.64
CA ARG A 93 22.59 7.48 10.43
C ARG A 93 22.90 8.93 10.85
N LEU A 94 22.00 9.87 10.55
CA LEU A 94 22.16 11.26 10.97
C LEU A 94 22.10 11.41 12.50
N LEU A 95 21.21 10.67 13.17
CA LEU A 95 21.09 10.68 14.64
C LEU A 95 22.29 10.02 15.34
N SER A 96 23.01 9.10 14.69
CA SER A 96 24.23 8.50 15.27
C SER A 96 25.46 9.39 15.15
N ASP A 97 25.42 10.35 14.23
CA ASP A 97 26.52 11.29 13.95
C ASP A 97 26.33 12.64 14.68
N SER A 98 25.29 12.76 15.53
CA SER A 98 24.95 13.93 16.36
C SER A 98 25.26 13.67 17.83
#